data_AF-A0A951RCA5-F1
#
_entry.id   AF-A0A951RCA5-F1
#
_cell.length_a   1.000
_cell.length_b   1.000
_cell.length_c   1.000
_cell.angle_alpha   90.00
_cell.angle_beta   90.00
_cell.angle_gamma   90.00
#
_symmetry.space_group_name_H-M   'P 1'
#
loop_
_entity.id
_entity.type
_entity.pdbx_description
1 polymer ?
#
loop_
_entity_poly.entity_id
_entity_poly.type
_entity_poly.pdbx_seq_one_letter_code
_entity_poly.pdbx_strand_id
1 'polypeptide(L)' 'MINLIHEALPGDLLFFDNEEEIINHVGILLDSEHILHAHQKVRIDKIDHQGIFNTDIKKYSHKLRLIKRM' A
#
# COMPACT_ATOMS: atom_id res chain seq x y z
N MET A 1 5.10 2.65 15.04
CA MET A 1 5.20 3.17 13.66
C MET A 1 6.32 2.39 13.00
N ILE A 2 6.05 1.82 11.83
CA ILE A 2 7.04 1.03 11.09
C ILE A 2 7.58 1.93 9.99
N ASN A 3 8.90 2.03 9.88
CA ASN A 3 9.54 3.03 9.02
C ASN A 3 9.83 2.48 7.63
N LEU A 4 10.00 1.16 7.52
CA LEU A 4 10.41 0.52 6.28
C LEU A 4 9.46 -0.64 5.96
N ILE A 5 9.10 -0.77 4.69
CA ILE A 5 8.18 -1.83 4.26
C ILE A 5 8.72 -3.24 4.55
N HIS A 6 10.05 -3.43 4.56
CA HIS A 6 10.64 -4.73 4.87
C HIS A 6 10.52 -5.12 6.36
N GLU A 7 10.23 -4.16 7.25
CA GLU A 7 9.98 -4.41 8.67
C GLU A 7 8.50 -4.71 8.94
N ALA A 8 7.65 -4.49 7.93
CA ALA A 8 6.23 -4.77 8.01
C ALA A 8 5.97 -6.27 7.92
N LEU A 9 4.90 -6.70 8.60
CA LEU A 9 4.45 -8.08 8.63
C LEU A 9 3.06 -8.19 8.00
N PRO A 10 2.70 -9.39 7.51
CA PRO A 10 1.33 -9.65 7.09
C PRO A 10 0.30 -9.19 8.14
N GLY A 11 -0.72 -8.47 7.71
CA GLY A 11 -1.73 -7.86 8.57
C GLY A 11 -1.47 -6.40 8.95
N ASP A 12 -0.26 -5.87 8.73
CA ASP A 12 0.00 -4.44 8.93
C ASP A 12 -0.79 -3.58 7.92
N LEU A 13 -1.21 -2.40 8.39
CA LEU A 13 -1.94 -1.42 7.57
C LEU A 13 -0.96 -0.47 6.90
N LEU A 14 -1.06 -0.36 5.57
CA LEU A 14 -0.33 0.60 4.76
C LEU A 14 -1.30 1.71 4.36
N PHE A 15 -0.94 2.97 4.64
CA PHE A 15 -1.74 4.13 4.26
C PHE A 15 -1.04 4.93 3.19
N PHE A 16 -1.84 5.51 2.31
CA PHE A 16 -1.37 6.14 1.09
C PHE A 16 -1.96 7.54 0.96
N ASP A 17 -1.16 8.46 0.44
CA ASP A 17 -1.56 9.84 0.19
C ASP A 17 -1.89 10.11 -1.29
N ASN A 18 -2.69 11.15 -1.52
CA ASN A 18 -2.92 11.73 -2.84
C ASN A 18 -1.85 12.77 -3.18
N GLU A 19 -2.00 13.43 -4.33
CA GLU A 19 -1.10 14.51 -4.76
C GLU A 19 -1.09 15.73 -3.81
N GLU A 20 -2.10 15.87 -2.96
CA GLU A 20 -2.21 16.92 -1.93
C GLU A 20 -1.65 16.46 -0.57
N GLU A 21 -0.97 15.31 -0.52
CA GLU A 21 -0.43 14.67 0.68
C GLU A 21 -1.48 14.30 1.75
N ILE A 22 -2.74 14.19 1.35
CA ILE A 22 -3.84 13.77 2.24
C ILE A 22 -3.99 12.25 2.14
N ILE A 23 -3.95 11.57 3.30
CA ILE A 23 -4.21 10.13 3.38
C ILE A 23 -5.66 9.86 2.95
N ASN A 24 -5.82 9.11 1.86
CA ASN A 24 -7.14 8.82 1.29
C ASN A 24 -7.36 7.35 0.93
N HIS A 25 -6.33 6.51 1.11
CA HIS A 25 -6.40 5.09 0.77
C HIS A 25 -5.64 4.25 1.81
N VAL A 26 -6.09 3.01 1.99
CA VAL A 26 -5.51 2.04 2.93
C VAL A 26 -5.55 0.63 2.32
N GLY A 27 -4.58 -0.20 2.67
CA GLY A 27 -4.58 -1.62 2.37
C GLY A 27 -3.90 -2.44 3.46
N ILE A 28 -4.09 -3.75 3.40
CA ILE A 28 -3.52 -4.72 4.35
C ILE A 28 -2.38 -5.45 3.64
N LEU A 29 -1.20 -5.46 4.24
CA LEU A 29 -0.07 -6.23 3.73
C LEU A 29 -0.37 -7.73 3.83
N LEU A 30 -0.17 -8.46 2.73
CA LEU A 30 -0.33 -9.92 2.72
C LEU A 30 1.02 -10.63 2.89
N ASP A 31 2.08 -10.09 2.29
CA ASP A 31 3.46 -10.54 2.37
C ASP A 31 4.41 -9.40 2.01
N SER A 32 5.70 -9.67 1.80
CA SER A 32 6.72 -8.65 1.50
C SER A 32 6.50 -7.88 0.18
N GLU A 33 5.65 -8.37 -0.73
CA GLU A 33 5.46 -7.80 -2.06
C GLU A 33 3.99 -7.58 -2.45
N HIS A 34 3.03 -8.10 -1.69
CA HIS A 34 1.61 -8.05 -2.04
C HIS A 34 0.75 -7.34 -1.00
N ILE A 35 -0.23 -6.57 -1.51
CA ILE A 35 -1.21 -5.86 -0.70
C ILE A 35 -2.64 -6.22 -1.12
N LEU A 36 -3.51 -6.46 -0.15
CA LEU A 36 -4.95 -6.52 -0.36
C LEU A 36 -5.55 -5.13 -0.14
N HIS A 37 -6.25 -4.61 -1.14
CA HIS A 37 -6.89 -3.31 -1.05
C HIS A 37 -8.13 -3.22 -1.95
N ALA A 38 -8.92 -2.16 -1.77
CA ALA A 38 -10.11 -1.90 -2.56
C ALA A 38 -9.97 -0.56 -3.28
N HIS A 39 -9.80 -0.59 -4.60
CA HIS A 39 -9.86 0.58 -5.45
C HIS A 39 -10.58 0.19 -6.76
N GLN A 40 -11.81 0.67 -6.93
CA GLN A 40 -12.80 0.23 -7.94
C GLN A 40 -13.29 -1.23 -7.78
N LYS A 41 -12.40 -2.15 -7.40
CA LYS A 41 -12.67 -3.55 -7.05
C LYS A 41 -11.73 -4.00 -5.92
N VAL A 42 -12.08 -5.07 -5.21
CA VAL A 42 -11.14 -5.74 -4.31
C VAL A 42 -10.11 -6.49 -5.16
N ARG A 43 -8.82 -6.26 -4.90
CA ARG A 43 -7.72 -6.86 -5.67
C ARG A 43 -6.47 -7.01 -4.82
N ILE A 44 -5.58 -7.87 -5.29
CA ILE A 44 -4.24 -8.05 -4.76
C ILE A 44 -3.28 -7.47 -5.79
N ASP A 45 -2.49 -6.50 -5.37
CA ASP A 45 -1.51 -5.83 -6.22
C ASP A 45 -0.11 -5.94 -5.62
N LYS A 46 0.90 -5.68 -6.47
CA LYS A 46 2.28 -5.53 -6.00
C LYS A 46 2.46 -4.19 -5.27
N ILE A 47 3.29 -4.19 -4.25
CA ILE A 47 3.60 -3.02 -3.42
C ILE A 47 5.11 -2.95 -3.19
N ASP A 48 5.65 -1.74 -3.16
CA ASP A 48 6.99 -1.46 -2.68
C ASP A 48 7.04 -0.09 -1.97
N HIS A 49 8.24 0.41 -1.71
CA HIS A 49 8.47 1.70 -1.05
C HIS A 49 7.90 2.91 -1.81
N GLN A 50 7.65 2.82 -3.12
CA GLN A 50 7.00 3.89 -3.88
C GLN A 50 5.49 3.89 -3.67
N GLY A 51 4.86 2.72 -3.70
CA GLY A 51 3.41 2.58 -3.63
C GLY A 51 2.90 1.35 -4.37
N ILE A 52 1.59 1.32 -4.66
CA ILE A 52 0.92 0.17 -5.27
C ILE A 52 1.15 0.18 -6.79
N PHE A 53 1.75 -0.87 -7.32
CA PHE A 53 1.91 -1.06 -8.77
C PHE A 53 0.64 -1.68 -9.37
N ASN A 54 -0.09 -0.86 -10.13
CA ASN A 54 -1.28 -1.32 -10.83
C ASN A 54 -0.90 -2.04 -12.13
N THR A 55 -1.13 -3.35 -12.18
CA THR A 55 -0.78 -4.21 -13.31
C THR A 55 -1.59 -3.92 -14.57
N ASP A 56 -2.81 -3.41 -14.44
CA ASP A 56 -3.71 -3.14 -15.57
C ASP A 56 -3.18 -1.96 -16.41
N ILE A 57 -2.68 -0.92 -15.74
CA ILE A 57 -2.15 0.31 -16.40
C ILE A 57 -0.62 0.39 -16.42
N LYS A 58 0.07 -0.59 -15.81
CA LYS A 58 1.55 -0.67 -15.68
C LYS A 58 2.17 0.60 -15.07
N LYS A 59 1.55 1.14 -14.03
CA LYS A 59 2.01 2.35 -13.33
C LYS A 59 1.87 2.22 -11.83
N TYR A 60 2.73 2.92 -11.10
CA TYR A 60 2.53 3.14 -9.67
C TYR A 60 1.36 4.08 -9.43
N SER A 61 0.63 3.79 -8.36
CA SER A 61 -0.50 4.55 -7.82
C SER A 61 -0.41 4.49 -6.31
N HIS A 62 -1.18 5.33 -5.59
CA HIS A 62 -1.28 5.29 -4.13
C HIS A 62 0.12 5.31 -3.48
N LYS A 63 0.68 6.50 -3.34
CA LYS A 63 2.03 6.69 -2.79
C LYS A 63 2.05 6.32 -1.31
N LEU A 64 2.99 5.47 -0.90
CA LEU A 64 3.06 4.97 0.48
C LEU A 64 3.46 6.10 1.44
N ARG A 65 2.66 6.32 2.49
CA ARG A 65 2.89 7.39 3.48
C ARG A 65 3.26 6.89 4.86
N LEU A 66 2.56 5.88 5.38
CA LEU A 66 2.87 5.31 6.69
C LEU A 66 2.44 3.85 6.80
N ILE A 67 3.10 3.15 7.72
CA ILE A 67 2.81 1.77 8.06
C ILE A 67 2.48 1.68 9.55
N LYS A 68 1.35 1.02 9.88
CA LYS A 68 0.87 0.85 11.25
C LYS A 68 0.53 -0.62 11.54
N ARG A 69 1.13 -1.14 12.61
CA ARG A 69 0.71 -2.38 13.27
C ARG A 69 -0.34 -2.07 14.33
N MET A 70 -1.41 -2.87 14.38
CA MET A 70 -2.44 -2.80 15.42
C MET A 70 -2.04 -3.60 16.66
#